data_AF-A0A8S8X5U9-F1
#
_entry.id   AF-A0A8S8X5U9-F1
#
_cell.length_a   1.000
_cell.length_b   1.000
_cell.length_c   1.000
_cell.angle_alpha   90.00
_cell.angle_beta   90.00
_cell.angle_gamma   90.00
#
_symmetry.space_group_name_H-M   'P 1'
#
loop_
_entity.id
_entity.type
_entity.pdbx_description
1 polymer ?
#
loop_
_entity_poly.entity_id
_entity_poly.type
_entity_poly.pdbx_seq_one_letter_code
_entity_poly.pdbx_strand_id
1 'polypeptide(L)'
;MHQLAGKGTPMDYEDEFVMGLSDDNLEAAWQICERYFAQTIYDSESHEQWIAKTFILIKSLASARSLPLPNEWTAASLTPERKFELIKQLSKVAQDYLTDRRNAEDEERFTALLGGTFAYGLSGADIQRLTTLLDELGELLETSKIDPKVRTRLISRLTKVRDQIRPKMTDVSGLYGLIGDVGIVRASLGPESNPYVDKVREIVEIAWRAQAAAQGLPTSTKLSLSYLSEETPK
;
A
#
# COMPACT_ATOMS: atom_id res chain seq x y z
N MET A 1 -1.66 11.14 47.04
CA MET A 1 -0.67 11.51 46.00
C MET A 1 -0.49 10.31 45.09
N HIS A 2 -1.08 10.37 43.90
CA HIS A 2 -0.98 9.35 42.86
C HIS A 2 0.40 9.40 42.22
N GLN A 3 1.07 8.25 42.13
CA GLN A 3 2.13 8.02 41.16
C GLN A 3 1.86 6.64 40.54
N LEU A 4 1.06 6.63 39.47
CA LEU A 4 1.04 5.53 38.51
C LEU A 4 2.17 5.82 37.54
N ALA A 5 3.38 5.35 37.87
CA ALA A 5 4.42 5.15 36.88
C ALA A 5 3.95 3.99 35.99
N GLY A 6 3.26 4.33 34.90
CA GLY A 6 3.05 3.37 33.82
C GLY A 6 4.42 2.97 33.30
N LYS A 7 4.86 1.74 33.61
CA LYS A 7 5.98 1.13 32.91
C LYS A 7 5.65 1.19 31.42
N GLY A 8 6.44 1.93 30.65
CA GLY A 8 6.32 1.93 29.20
C GLY A 8 6.36 0.48 28.73
N THR A 9 5.31 0.04 28.03
CA THR A 9 5.28 -1.29 27.42
C THR A 9 6.50 -1.40 26.50
N PRO A 10 7.26 -2.51 26.51
CA PRO A 10 8.43 -2.64 25.64
C PRO A 10 8.04 -2.40 24.18
N MET A 11 8.73 -1.50 23.49
CA MET A 11 8.60 -1.38 22.05
C MET A 11 9.02 -2.70 21.41
N ASP A 12 8.04 -3.43 20.91
CA ASP A 12 8.26 -4.54 20.01
C ASP A 12 7.71 -4.20 18.63
N TYR A 13 8.52 -4.52 17.63
CA TYR A 13 8.04 -4.59 16.27
C TYR A 13 7.29 -5.91 16.16
N GLU A 14 6.05 -5.89 16.63
CA GLU A 14 5.14 -7.03 16.53
C GLU A 14 5.15 -7.55 15.10
N ASP A 15 5.10 -8.88 14.95
CA ASP A 15 5.11 -9.51 13.63
C ASP A 15 4.02 -8.91 12.73
N GLU A 16 2.86 -8.57 13.30
CA GLU A 16 1.77 -7.91 12.58
C GLU A 16 2.18 -6.56 11.96
N PHE A 17 2.93 -5.73 12.69
CA PHE A 17 3.44 -4.48 12.16
C PHE A 17 4.43 -4.73 11.01
N VAL A 18 5.39 -5.63 11.20
CA VAL A 18 6.40 -5.93 10.17
C VAL A 18 5.75 -6.52 8.92
N MET A 19 4.72 -7.35 9.10
CA MET A 19 3.93 -7.94 8.02
C MET A 19 3.05 -6.92 7.29
N GLY A 20 2.65 -5.84 7.96
CA GLY A 20 1.83 -4.76 7.40
C GLY A 20 2.62 -3.65 6.69
N LEU A 21 3.95 -3.73 6.62
CA LEU A 21 4.78 -2.73 5.95
C LEU A 21 4.45 -2.62 4.46
N SER A 22 4.45 -1.39 3.94
CA SER A 22 4.18 -1.08 2.52
C SER A 22 5.10 -1.85 1.56
N ASP A 23 4.62 -2.23 0.37
CA ASP A 23 5.43 -2.82 -0.72
C ASP A 23 6.39 -1.80 -1.38
N ASP A 24 6.18 -0.51 -1.16
CA ASP A 24 7.18 0.53 -1.46
C ASP A 24 8.26 0.55 -0.37
N ASN A 25 9.52 0.43 -0.76
CA ASN A 25 10.64 0.28 0.18
C ASN A 25 10.88 1.54 1.02
N LEU A 26 10.73 2.73 0.43
CA LEU A 26 10.93 3.99 1.14
C LEU A 26 9.74 4.29 2.06
N GLU A 27 8.52 3.95 1.63
CA GLU A 27 7.34 4.01 2.51
C GLU A 27 7.48 3.05 3.70
N ALA A 28 7.92 1.81 3.49
CA ALA A 28 8.15 0.86 4.57
C ALA A 28 9.23 1.36 5.54
N ALA A 29 10.32 1.92 5.02
CA ALA A 29 11.36 2.53 5.84
C ALA A 29 10.83 3.73 6.65
N TRP A 30 10.00 4.57 6.04
CA TRP A 30 9.32 5.66 6.72
C TRP A 30 8.45 5.16 7.87
N GLN A 31 7.58 4.17 7.63
CA GLN A 31 6.70 3.59 8.65
C GLN A 31 7.48 3.03 9.86
N ILE A 32 8.62 2.38 9.62
CA ILE A 32 9.51 1.91 10.69
C ILE A 32 10.06 3.10 11.49
N CYS A 33 10.58 4.13 10.81
CA CYS A 33 11.14 5.31 11.47
C CYS A 33 10.07 6.09 12.24
N GLU A 34 8.88 6.27 11.66
CA GLU A 34 7.76 6.95 12.29
C GLU A 34 7.33 6.22 13.57
N ARG A 35 7.20 4.90 13.53
CA ARG A 35 6.88 4.10 14.72
C ARG A 35 7.94 4.30 15.80
N TYR A 36 9.22 4.25 15.45
CA TYR A 36 10.32 4.54 16.37
C TYR A 36 10.17 5.94 17.01
N PHE A 37 10.07 7.00 16.21
CA PHE A 37 10.01 8.37 16.74
C PHE A 37 8.74 8.64 17.56
N ALA A 38 7.60 8.03 17.21
CA ALA A 38 6.37 8.13 17.99
C ALA A 38 6.49 7.52 19.40
N GLN A 39 7.34 6.51 19.59
CA GLN A 39 7.50 5.82 20.88
C GLN A 39 8.64 6.38 21.74
N THR A 40 9.62 7.08 21.16
CA THR A 40 10.81 7.62 21.87
C THR A 40 10.56 8.69 22.94
N ILE A 41 9.30 8.96 23.31
CA ILE A 41 8.94 10.06 24.22
C ILE A 41 9.14 9.70 25.71
N TYR A 42 9.36 8.43 26.11
CA TYR A 42 9.10 8.05 27.52
C TYR A 42 10.17 7.33 28.36
N ASP A 43 11.34 6.88 27.87
CA ASP A 43 12.35 6.25 28.75
C ASP A 43 13.76 6.16 28.12
N SER A 44 14.81 6.57 28.85
CA SER A 44 16.20 6.59 28.37
C SER A 44 16.88 5.22 28.40
N GLU A 45 16.54 4.35 29.35
CA GLU A 45 17.17 3.02 29.48
C GLU A 45 16.70 2.06 28.36
N SER A 46 15.46 2.28 27.90
CA SER A 46 14.87 1.58 26.76
C SER A 46 15.32 2.13 25.39
N HIS A 47 15.88 3.34 25.34
CA HIS A 47 16.16 4.06 24.09
C HIS A 47 17.24 3.39 23.23
N GLU A 48 18.35 2.95 23.81
CA GLU A 48 19.43 2.28 23.07
C GLU A 48 18.97 0.94 22.46
N GLN A 49 18.15 0.19 23.20
CA GLN A 49 17.58 -1.06 22.72
C GLN A 49 16.66 -0.81 21.52
N TRP A 50 15.87 0.27 21.56
CA TRP A 50 14.99 0.65 20.46
C TRP A 50 15.76 1.10 19.23
N ILE A 51 16.84 1.88 19.41
CA ILE A 51 17.75 2.21 18.31
C ILE A 51 18.29 0.94 17.67
N ALA A 52 18.77 -0.02 18.47
CA ALA A 52 19.33 -1.27 17.96
C ALA A 52 18.30 -2.11 17.20
N LYS A 53 17.10 -2.32 17.76
CA LYS A 53 16.01 -3.06 17.10
C LYS A 53 15.60 -2.40 15.78
N THR A 54 15.39 -1.09 15.80
CA THR A 54 14.99 -0.32 14.61
C THR A 54 16.04 -0.41 13.51
N PHE A 55 17.31 -0.25 13.89
CA PHE A 55 18.43 -0.36 12.95
C PHE A 55 18.52 -1.76 12.33
N ILE A 56 18.33 -2.82 13.13
CA ILE A 56 18.30 -4.20 12.63
C ILE A 56 17.13 -4.39 11.66
N LEU A 57 15.94 -3.92 12.00
CA LEU A 57 14.76 -4.06 11.13
C LEU A 57 14.96 -3.38 9.77
N ILE A 58 15.51 -2.16 9.74
CA ILE A 58 15.82 -1.45 8.49
C ILE A 58 16.88 -2.20 7.67
N LYS A 59 17.92 -2.76 8.30
CA LYS A 59 18.91 -3.59 7.60
C LYS A 59 18.29 -4.87 7.02
N SER A 60 17.37 -5.49 7.76
CA SER A 60 16.62 -6.66 7.30
C SER A 60 15.72 -6.29 6.11
N LEU A 61 15.04 -5.14 6.16
CA LEU A 61 14.25 -4.61 5.05
C LEU A 61 15.14 -4.39 3.82
N ALA A 62 16.29 -3.76 3.98
CA ALA A 62 17.21 -3.50 2.88
C ALA A 62 17.77 -4.76 2.25
N SER A 63 18.11 -5.76 3.07
CA SER A 63 18.59 -7.06 2.58
C SER A 63 17.49 -7.84 1.87
N ALA A 64 16.26 -7.81 2.39
CA ALA A 64 15.14 -8.58 1.82
C ALA A 64 14.54 -7.95 0.56
N ARG A 65 14.56 -6.62 0.46
CA ARG A 65 13.81 -5.87 -0.56
C ARG A 65 14.67 -4.91 -1.39
N SER A 66 16.00 -4.98 -1.28
CA SER A 66 16.94 -4.14 -2.02
C SER A 66 16.73 -2.63 -1.81
N LEU A 67 16.41 -2.20 -0.58
CA LEU A 67 16.39 -0.78 -0.24
C LEU A 67 17.83 -0.22 -0.36
N PRO A 68 18.07 0.82 -1.17
CA PRO A 68 19.39 1.40 -1.30
C PRO A 68 19.76 2.15 -0.01
N LEU A 69 20.62 1.53 0.81
CA LEU A 69 21.18 2.18 2.00
C LEU A 69 22.61 2.66 1.70
N PRO A 70 23.02 3.81 2.26
CA PRO A 70 24.42 4.22 2.26
C PRO A 70 25.34 3.14 2.86
N ASN A 71 26.56 3.02 2.34
CA ASN A 71 27.55 2.03 2.79
C ASN A 71 27.76 2.00 4.31
N GLU A 72 27.62 3.16 4.96
CA GLU A 72 27.76 3.31 6.40
C GLU A 72 26.81 2.41 7.21
N TRP A 73 25.65 2.05 6.67
CA TRP A 73 24.69 1.12 7.32
C TRP A 73 25.22 -0.32 7.42
N THR A 74 26.23 -0.66 6.62
CA THR A 74 26.83 -2.00 6.60
C THR A 74 28.00 -2.17 7.55
N ALA A 75 28.45 -1.09 8.22
CA ALA A 75 29.54 -1.14 9.17
C ALA A 75 29.28 -2.16 10.29
N ALA A 76 30.29 -2.97 10.59
CA ALA A 76 30.19 -4.09 11.54
C ALA A 76 29.92 -3.63 12.97
N SER A 77 30.37 -2.43 13.33
CA SER A 77 30.14 -1.83 14.65
C SER A 77 29.87 -0.34 14.51
N LEU A 78 28.68 0.07 14.97
CA LEU A 78 28.25 1.46 15.05
C LEU A 78 27.77 1.73 16.47
N THR A 79 28.11 2.91 17.00
CA THR A 79 27.61 3.35 18.30
C THR A 79 26.09 3.61 18.23
N PRO A 80 25.38 3.58 19.37
CA PRO A 80 23.95 3.94 19.41
C PRO A 80 23.67 5.32 18.79
N GLU A 81 24.51 6.32 19.06
CA GLU A 81 24.35 7.68 18.54
C GLU A 81 24.47 7.71 17.01
N ARG A 82 25.41 6.94 16.45
CA ARG A 82 25.55 6.88 14.99
C ARG A 82 24.37 6.16 14.35
N LYS A 83 23.88 5.07 14.94
CA LYS A 83 22.67 4.37 14.46
C LYS A 83 21.45 5.29 14.50
N PHE A 84 21.27 6.04 15.58
CA PHE A 84 20.21 7.03 15.72
C PHE A 84 20.26 8.09 14.61
N GLU A 85 21.44 8.65 14.37
CA GLU A 85 21.63 9.65 13.32
C GLU A 85 21.31 9.08 11.93
N LEU A 86 21.72 7.84 11.64
CA LEU A 86 21.38 7.16 10.39
C LEU A 86 19.86 6.95 10.25
N ILE A 87 19.17 6.48 11.30
CA ILE A 87 17.70 6.33 11.32
C ILE A 87 17.03 7.67 11.01
N LYS A 88 17.49 8.75 11.64
CA LYS A 88 16.97 10.11 11.41
C LYS A 88 17.19 10.58 9.96
N GLN A 89 18.36 10.32 9.39
CA GLN A 89 18.66 10.66 8.00
C GLN A 89 17.75 9.89 7.03
N LEU A 90 17.59 8.57 7.22
CA LEU A 90 16.69 7.78 6.39
C LEU A 90 15.24 8.23 6.52
N SER A 91 14.80 8.53 7.75
CA SER A 91 13.47 9.07 8.01
C SER A 91 13.24 10.34 7.19
N LYS A 92 14.18 11.30 7.22
CA LYS A 92 14.07 12.52 6.41
C LYS A 92 14.02 12.22 4.91
N VAL A 93 14.92 11.39 4.39
CA VAL A 93 14.96 11.04 2.96
C VAL A 93 13.66 10.37 2.52
N ALA A 94 13.14 9.45 3.32
CA ALA A 94 11.89 8.77 3.03
C ALA A 94 10.70 9.76 3.07
N GLN A 95 10.67 10.68 4.05
CA GLN A 95 9.65 11.73 4.13
C GLN A 95 9.64 12.66 2.92
N ASP A 96 10.82 13.14 2.53
CA ASP A 96 11.00 14.04 1.38
C ASP A 96 10.50 13.33 0.11
N TYR A 97 10.89 12.07 -0.10
CA TYR A 97 10.40 11.24 -1.21
C TYR A 97 8.87 11.09 -1.23
N LEU A 98 8.25 10.79 -0.09
CA LEU A 98 6.79 10.62 0.00
C LEU A 98 6.05 11.93 -0.25
N THR A 99 6.63 13.04 0.20
CA THR A 99 6.10 14.39 -0.03
C THR A 99 6.20 14.77 -1.50
N ASP A 100 7.36 14.54 -2.13
CA ASP A 100 7.57 14.80 -3.56
C ASP A 100 6.65 13.94 -4.43
N ARG A 101 6.50 12.65 -4.11
CA ARG A 101 5.56 11.76 -4.81
C ARG A 101 4.13 12.30 -4.72
N ARG A 102 3.70 12.69 -3.52
CA ARG A 102 2.36 13.24 -3.31
C ARG A 102 2.16 14.58 -4.04
N ASN A 103 3.17 15.44 -4.04
CA ASN A 103 3.13 16.70 -4.78
C ASN A 103 3.00 16.45 -6.28
N ALA A 104 3.76 15.49 -6.82
CA ALA A 104 3.66 15.11 -8.23
C ALA A 104 2.27 14.56 -8.58
N GLU A 105 1.69 13.69 -7.72
CA GLU A 105 0.32 13.20 -7.88
C GLU A 105 -0.72 14.34 -7.87
N ASP A 106 -0.58 15.30 -6.97
CA ASP A 106 -1.48 16.46 -6.89
C ASP A 106 -1.29 17.43 -8.07
N GLU A 107 -0.05 17.67 -8.52
CA GLU A 107 0.25 18.48 -9.72
C GLU A 107 -0.36 17.86 -10.98
N GLU A 108 -0.18 16.54 -11.16
CA GLU A 108 -0.76 15.79 -12.27
C GLU A 108 -2.29 15.86 -12.24
N ARG A 109 -2.88 15.65 -11.06
CA ARG A 109 -4.32 15.78 -10.83
C ARG A 109 -4.84 17.17 -11.18
N PHE A 110 -4.19 18.24 -10.70
CA PHE A 110 -4.65 19.60 -11.00
C PHE A 110 -4.51 19.94 -12.47
N THR A 111 -3.43 19.47 -13.11
CA THR A 111 -3.25 19.63 -14.56
C THR A 111 -4.37 18.95 -15.34
N ALA A 112 -4.77 17.74 -14.95
CA ALA A 112 -5.90 17.02 -15.56
C ALA A 112 -7.25 17.71 -15.34
N LEU A 113 -7.48 18.27 -14.15
CA LEU A 113 -8.69 19.03 -13.84
C LEU A 113 -8.78 20.32 -14.66
N LEU A 114 -7.67 21.03 -14.82
CA LEU A 114 -7.54 22.25 -15.61
C LEU A 114 -7.52 21.99 -17.13
N GLY A 115 -7.57 20.73 -17.56
CA GLY A 115 -7.59 20.34 -18.97
C GLY A 115 -6.23 20.45 -19.67
N GLY A 116 -5.14 20.54 -18.90
CA GLY A 116 -3.78 20.57 -19.43
C GLY A 116 -3.24 19.20 -19.86
N THR A 117 -3.86 18.10 -19.41
CA THR A 117 -3.46 16.72 -19.73
C THR A 117 -4.67 15.82 -19.99
N PHE A 118 -4.39 14.69 -20.66
CA PHE A 118 -5.35 13.61 -20.87
C PHE A 118 -5.81 13.02 -19.53
N ALA A 119 -7.10 12.70 -19.41
CA ALA A 119 -7.66 12.09 -18.23
C ALA A 119 -8.82 11.15 -18.57
N TYR A 120 -8.92 10.06 -17.83
CA TYR A 120 -10.05 9.15 -17.78
C TYR A 120 -11.18 9.79 -16.98
N GLY A 121 -12.35 9.92 -17.61
CA GLY A 121 -13.55 10.44 -16.97
C GLY A 121 -14.38 9.33 -16.36
N LEU A 122 -14.61 9.41 -15.05
CA LEU A 122 -15.57 8.56 -14.35
C LEU A 122 -16.86 9.35 -14.08
N SER A 123 -18.01 8.74 -14.37
CA SER A 123 -19.30 9.33 -13.99
C SER A 123 -19.52 9.22 -12.47
N GLY A 124 -20.44 10.03 -11.92
CA GLY A 124 -20.81 9.91 -10.51
C GLY A 124 -21.30 8.51 -10.12
N ALA A 125 -22.01 7.84 -11.04
CA ALA A 125 -22.46 6.47 -10.84
C ALA A 125 -21.28 5.47 -10.82
N ASP A 126 -20.27 5.68 -11.69
CA ASP A 126 -19.07 4.83 -11.72
C ASP A 126 -18.27 4.96 -10.43
N ILE A 127 -18.08 6.20 -9.92
CA ILE A 127 -17.38 6.46 -8.66
C ILE A 127 -18.10 5.77 -7.49
N GLN A 128 -19.41 5.94 -7.42
CA GLN A 128 -20.23 5.32 -6.37
C GLN A 128 -20.12 3.80 -6.44
N ARG A 129 -20.23 3.21 -7.63
CA ARG A 129 -20.14 1.76 -7.80
C ARG A 129 -18.75 1.22 -7.47
N LEU A 130 -17.68 1.87 -7.92
CA LEU A 130 -16.31 1.51 -7.56
C LEU A 130 -16.10 1.55 -6.05
N THR A 131 -16.59 2.59 -5.38
CA THR A 131 -16.45 2.72 -3.92
C THR A 131 -17.14 1.57 -3.21
N THR A 132 -18.38 1.26 -3.59
CA THR A 132 -19.12 0.11 -3.05
C THR A 132 -18.40 -1.22 -3.29
N LEU A 133 -17.87 -1.45 -4.50
CA LEU A 133 -17.16 -2.69 -4.82
C LEU A 133 -15.87 -2.85 -3.99
N LEU A 134 -15.14 -1.76 -3.75
CA LEU A 134 -13.94 -1.79 -2.91
C LEU A 134 -14.27 -2.03 -1.44
N ASP A 135 -15.35 -1.44 -0.93
CA ASP A 135 -15.81 -1.66 0.44
C ASP A 135 -16.27 -3.12 0.63
N GLU A 136 -17.07 -3.65 -0.30
CA GLU A 136 -17.48 -5.07 -0.31
C GLU A 136 -16.27 -6.03 -0.39
N LEU A 137 -15.24 -5.69 -1.16
CA LEU A 137 -13.99 -6.48 -1.21
C LEU A 137 -13.25 -6.44 0.13
N GLY A 138 -13.20 -5.29 0.80
CA GLY A 138 -12.63 -5.15 2.13
C GLY A 138 -13.34 -6.03 3.16
N GLU A 139 -14.67 -5.98 3.20
CA GLU A 139 -15.49 -6.81 4.11
C GLU A 139 -15.31 -8.32 3.86
N LEU A 140 -15.24 -8.72 2.58
CA LEU A 140 -14.97 -10.11 2.23
C LEU A 140 -13.59 -10.55 2.73
N LEU A 141 -12.55 -9.74 2.51
CA LEU A 141 -11.19 -10.04 2.97
C LEU A 141 -11.11 -10.18 4.50
N GLU A 142 -11.77 -9.30 5.25
CA GLU A 142 -11.81 -9.34 6.72
C GLU A 142 -12.37 -10.66 7.27
N THR A 143 -13.41 -11.18 6.63
CA THR A 143 -14.07 -12.43 7.04
C THR A 143 -13.47 -13.69 6.41
N SER A 144 -12.48 -13.54 5.54
CA SER A 144 -11.87 -14.64 4.79
C SER A 144 -10.93 -15.49 5.64
N LYS A 145 -10.70 -16.72 5.18
CA LYS A 145 -9.68 -17.64 5.73
C LYS A 145 -8.31 -17.47 5.08
N ILE A 146 -8.07 -16.33 4.44
CA ILE A 146 -6.77 -16.02 3.84
C ILE A 146 -5.75 -15.83 4.95
N ASP A 147 -4.51 -16.20 4.67
CA ASP A 147 -3.37 -15.93 5.55
C ASP A 147 -3.37 -14.45 6.01
N PRO A 148 -3.26 -14.17 7.33
CA PRO A 148 -3.35 -12.81 7.86
C PRO A 148 -2.41 -11.81 7.20
N LYS A 149 -1.19 -12.21 6.83
CA LYS A 149 -0.22 -11.35 6.15
C LYS A 149 -0.70 -10.96 4.76
N VAL A 150 -1.19 -11.96 4.02
CA VAL A 150 -1.74 -11.73 2.68
C VAL A 150 -2.96 -10.82 2.78
N ARG A 151 -3.85 -11.06 3.75
CA ARG A 151 -5.05 -10.24 3.98
C ARG A 151 -4.69 -8.78 4.27
N THR A 152 -3.79 -8.50 5.23
CA THR A 152 -3.38 -7.13 5.57
C THR A 152 -2.81 -6.39 4.36
N ARG A 153 -1.97 -7.07 3.56
CA ARG A 153 -1.43 -6.50 2.33
C ARG A 153 -2.52 -6.15 1.31
N LEU A 154 -3.48 -7.06 1.10
CA LEU A 154 -4.58 -6.85 0.15
C LEU A 154 -5.49 -5.68 0.59
N ILE A 155 -5.83 -5.60 1.88
CA ILE A 155 -6.62 -4.49 2.44
C ILE A 155 -5.90 -3.15 2.29
N SER A 156 -4.58 -3.11 2.55
CA SER A 156 -3.77 -1.91 2.34
C SER A 156 -3.80 -1.46 0.87
N ARG A 157 -3.70 -2.39 -0.08
CA ARG A 157 -3.80 -2.08 -1.51
C ARG A 157 -5.20 -1.57 -1.91
N LEU A 158 -6.27 -2.19 -1.42
CA LEU A 158 -7.64 -1.69 -1.67
C LEU A 158 -7.83 -0.27 -1.16
N THR A 159 -7.31 0.04 0.04
CA THR A 159 -7.37 1.39 0.62
C THR A 159 -6.66 2.41 -0.27
N LYS A 160 -5.45 2.08 -0.75
CA LYS A 160 -4.72 2.94 -1.68
C LYS A 160 -5.48 3.18 -3.00
N VAL A 161 -6.07 2.13 -3.58
CA VAL A 161 -6.87 2.26 -4.81
C VAL A 161 -8.11 3.12 -4.56
N ARG A 162 -8.79 2.94 -3.42
CA ARG A 162 -9.93 3.77 -3.02
C ARG A 162 -9.55 5.25 -2.94
N ASP A 163 -8.41 5.53 -2.30
CA ASP A 163 -7.91 6.89 -2.14
C ASP A 163 -7.55 7.56 -3.47
N GLN A 164 -7.39 6.81 -4.56
CA GLN A 164 -7.11 7.34 -5.89
C GLN A 164 -8.37 7.62 -6.73
N ILE A 165 -9.54 7.07 -6.37
CA ILE A 165 -10.76 7.24 -7.19
C ILE A 165 -11.22 8.69 -7.20
N ARG A 166 -11.30 9.30 -8.39
CA ARG A 166 -11.76 10.68 -8.60
C ARG A 166 -12.55 10.80 -9.90
N PRO A 167 -13.37 11.85 -10.10
CA PRO A 167 -14.10 12.06 -11.36
C PRO A 167 -13.21 12.15 -12.60
N LYS A 168 -11.97 12.63 -12.45
CA LYS A 168 -10.94 12.57 -13.47
C LYS A 168 -9.70 11.92 -12.90
N MET A 169 -9.18 10.91 -13.58
CA MET A 169 -7.96 10.18 -13.22
C MET A 169 -7.01 10.19 -14.41
N THR A 170 -5.73 10.44 -14.20
CA THR A 170 -4.72 10.33 -15.27
C THR A 170 -4.22 8.90 -15.45
N ASP A 171 -4.34 8.10 -14.40
CA ASP A 171 -4.01 6.69 -14.39
C ASP A 171 -5.17 5.84 -13.82
N VAL A 172 -5.48 4.73 -14.49
CA VAL A 172 -6.44 3.71 -14.03
C VAL A 172 -5.77 2.36 -13.75
N SER A 173 -4.44 2.30 -13.82
CA SER A 173 -3.65 1.08 -13.64
C SER A 173 -3.87 0.41 -12.28
N GLY A 174 -4.12 1.20 -11.22
CA GLY A 174 -4.46 0.69 -9.89
C GLY A 174 -5.71 -0.21 -9.90
N LEU A 175 -6.71 0.11 -10.72
CA LEU A 175 -7.91 -0.71 -10.88
C LEU A 175 -7.60 -2.05 -11.60
N TYR A 176 -6.73 -2.02 -12.61
CA TYR A 176 -6.26 -3.24 -13.29
C TYR A 176 -5.34 -4.09 -12.39
N GLY A 177 -4.59 -3.46 -11.48
CA GLY A 177 -3.73 -4.14 -10.51
C GLY A 177 -4.47 -5.12 -9.59
N LEU A 178 -5.78 -4.90 -9.37
CA LEU A 178 -6.63 -5.79 -8.59
C LEU A 178 -6.82 -7.17 -9.24
N ILE A 179 -6.58 -7.32 -10.55
CA ILE A 179 -6.59 -8.62 -11.23
C ILE A 179 -5.53 -9.55 -10.63
N GLY A 180 -4.33 -9.02 -10.34
CA GLY A 180 -3.27 -9.77 -9.70
C GLY A 180 -3.63 -10.17 -8.26
N ASP A 181 -4.29 -9.27 -7.54
CA ASP A 181 -4.76 -9.50 -6.17
C ASP A 181 -5.78 -10.63 -6.10
N VAL A 182 -6.72 -10.69 -7.07
CA VAL A 182 -7.65 -11.82 -7.21
C VAL A 182 -6.95 -13.12 -7.54
N GLY A 183 -5.88 -13.10 -8.33
CA GLY A 183 -5.06 -14.29 -8.58
C GLY A 183 -4.52 -14.90 -7.29
N ILE A 184 -4.07 -14.07 -6.35
CA ILE A 184 -3.60 -14.49 -5.02
C ILE A 184 -4.76 -15.05 -4.21
N VAL A 185 -5.89 -14.34 -4.14
CA VAL A 185 -7.09 -14.80 -3.40
C VAL A 185 -7.57 -16.15 -3.94
N ARG A 186 -7.57 -16.34 -5.27
CA ARG A 186 -7.95 -17.60 -5.93
C ARG A 186 -7.00 -18.74 -5.59
N ALA A 187 -5.70 -18.48 -5.55
CA ALA A 187 -4.72 -19.48 -5.13
C ALA A 187 -4.90 -19.89 -3.65
N SER A 188 -5.35 -18.97 -2.79
CA SER A 188 -5.58 -19.24 -1.36
C SER A 188 -6.92 -19.91 -1.06
N LEU A 189 -8.00 -19.51 -1.73
CA LEU A 189 -9.38 -19.92 -1.39
C LEU A 189 -10.00 -20.89 -2.41
N GLY A 190 -9.37 -21.10 -3.56
CA GLY A 190 -9.94 -21.93 -4.63
C GLY A 190 -11.32 -21.43 -5.07
N PRO A 191 -12.35 -22.29 -5.16
CA PRO A 191 -13.71 -21.89 -5.58
C PRO A 191 -14.38 -20.83 -4.70
N GLU A 192 -14.01 -20.73 -3.40
CA GLU A 192 -14.56 -19.70 -2.50
C GLU A 192 -14.11 -18.28 -2.89
N SER A 193 -13.17 -18.13 -3.83
CA SER A 193 -12.72 -16.84 -4.36
C SER A 193 -13.69 -16.18 -5.36
N ASN A 194 -14.71 -16.88 -5.86
CA ASN A 194 -15.61 -16.36 -6.90
C ASN A 194 -16.21 -14.97 -6.59
N PRO A 195 -16.69 -14.68 -5.36
CA PRO A 195 -17.22 -13.35 -5.04
C PRO A 195 -16.19 -12.21 -5.22
N TYR A 196 -14.89 -12.50 -5.06
CA TYR A 196 -13.82 -11.52 -5.29
C TYR A 196 -13.57 -11.33 -6.79
N VAL A 197 -13.53 -12.44 -7.53
CA VAL A 197 -13.35 -12.45 -8.99
C VAL A 197 -14.44 -11.62 -9.66
N ASP A 198 -15.70 -11.81 -9.24
CA ASP A 198 -16.84 -11.10 -9.82
C ASP A 198 -16.78 -9.60 -9.56
N LYS A 199 -16.44 -9.18 -8.35
CA LYS A 199 -16.30 -7.75 -8.01
C LYS A 199 -15.14 -7.09 -8.74
N VAL A 200 -13.99 -7.74 -8.82
CA VAL A 200 -12.84 -7.20 -9.57
C VAL A 200 -13.12 -7.16 -11.07
N ARG A 201 -13.84 -8.15 -11.62
CA ARG A 201 -14.29 -8.09 -13.01
C ARG A 201 -15.12 -6.83 -13.26
N GLU A 202 -16.06 -6.51 -12.37
CA GLU A 202 -16.88 -5.32 -12.48
C GLU A 202 -16.05 -4.02 -12.35
N ILE A 203 -15.09 -3.97 -11.41
CA ILE A 203 -14.15 -2.83 -11.29
C ILE A 203 -13.39 -2.61 -12.60
N VAL A 204 -12.87 -3.69 -13.18
CA VAL A 204 -12.10 -3.66 -14.42
C VAL A 204 -12.97 -3.25 -15.61
N GLU A 205 -14.24 -3.64 -15.64
CA GLU A 205 -15.21 -3.18 -16.65
C GLU A 205 -15.48 -1.68 -16.54
N ILE A 206 -15.56 -1.13 -15.33
CA ILE A 206 -15.69 0.33 -15.12
C ILE A 206 -14.42 1.05 -15.62
N ALA A 207 -13.24 0.57 -15.23
CA ALA A 207 -11.96 1.12 -15.69
C ALA A 207 -11.86 1.11 -17.22
N TRP A 208 -12.24 0.00 -17.85
CA TRP A 208 -12.26 -0.14 -19.30
C TRP A 208 -13.22 0.82 -19.98
N ARG A 209 -14.43 1.03 -19.44
CA ARG A 209 -15.36 2.02 -20.02
C ARG A 209 -14.77 3.42 -20.01
N ALA A 210 -14.10 3.81 -18.92
CA ALA A 210 -13.42 5.10 -18.83
C ALA A 210 -12.28 5.22 -19.86
N GLN A 211 -11.47 4.17 -20.00
CA GLN A 211 -10.40 4.11 -20.99
C GLN A 211 -10.91 4.12 -22.44
N ALA A 212 -11.93 3.32 -22.74
CA ALA A 212 -12.56 3.26 -24.05
C ALA A 212 -13.16 4.62 -24.45
N ALA A 213 -13.87 5.28 -23.54
CA ALA A 213 -14.41 6.63 -23.77
C ALA A 213 -13.30 7.65 -24.02
N ALA A 214 -12.23 7.62 -23.23
CA ALA A 214 -11.10 8.53 -23.40
C ALA A 214 -10.34 8.31 -24.74
N GLN A 215 -10.37 7.09 -25.27
CA GLN A 215 -9.81 6.72 -26.58
C GLN A 215 -10.80 6.90 -27.75
N GLY A 216 -12.01 7.43 -27.51
CA GLY A 216 -13.03 7.62 -28.53
C GLY A 216 -13.61 6.32 -29.10
N LEU A 217 -13.48 5.20 -28.38
CA LEU A 217 -14.04 3.93 -28.79
C LEU A 217 -15.57 3.91 -28.57
N PRO A 218 -16.32 3.13 -29.37
CA PRO A 218 -17.76 2.96 -29.18
C PRO A 218 -18.09 2.45 -27.78
N THR A 219 -19.18 2.94 -27.19
CA THR A 219 -19.65 2.50 -25.85
C THR A 219 -19.97 1.01 -25.77
N SER A 220 -20.21 0.36 -26.91
CA SER A 220 -20.40 -1.10 -27.02
C SER A 220 -19.11 -1.91 -26.95
N THR A 221 -17.95 -1.26 -26.89
CA THR A 221 -16.65 -1.94 -26.84
C THR A 221 -16.50 -2.66 -25.50
N LYS A 222 -16.58 -3.99 -25.53
CA LYS A 222 -16.37 -4.82 -24.35
C LYS A 222 -14.90 -5.13 -24.15
N LEU A 223 -14.46 -5.15 -22.89
CA LEU A 223 -13.17 -5.71 -22.56
C LEU A 223 -13.23 -7.23 -22.74
N SER A 224 -12.31 -7.79 -23.52
CA SER A 224 -12.16 -9.24 -23.61
C SER A 224 -11.19 -9.70 -22.52
N LEU A 225 -11.76 -10.26 -21.45
CA LEU A 225 -11.04 -10.90 -20.35
C LEU A 225 -11.02 -12.43 -20.52
N SER A 226 -10.93 -12.94 -21.74
CA SER A 226 -11.02 -14.38 -22.04
C SER A 226 -10.00 -15.25 -21.28
N TYR A 227 -8.92 -14.65 -20.76
CA TYR A 227 -7.92 -15.27 -19.90
C TYR A 227 -8.31 -15.33 -18.40
N LEU A 228 -9.39 -14.67 -17.97
CA LEU A 228 -9.96 -14.80 -16.62
C LEU A 228 -11.10 -15.83 -16.56
N SER A 229 -11.60 -16.29 -17.70
CA SER A 229 -12.56 -17.39 -17.82
C SER A 229 -11.85 -18.65 -18.29
N GLU A 230 -11.33 -19.44 -17.35
CA GLU A 230 -11.08 -20.84 -17.66
C GLU A 230 -12.40 -21.59 -17.53
N GLU A 231 -13.11 -21.77 -18.64
CA GLU A 231 -13.74 -23.08 -18.83
C GLU A 231 -12.59 -24.08 -18.82
N THR A 232 -12.46 -24.86 -17.75
CA THR A 232 -11.57 -26.03 -17.74
C THR A 232 -11.87 -26.85 -18.99
N PRO A 233 -10.86 -27.15 -19.83
CA PRO A 233 -11.07 -28.11 -20.91
C PRO A 233 -11.49 -29.44 -20.27
N LYS A 234 -12.63 -29.96 -20.70
CA LYS A 234 -13.12 -31.29 -20.34
C LYS A 234 -12.18 -32.38 -20.85
#